data_AF-A0A7T5R6E7-F1
#
_entry.id   AF-A0A7T5R6E7-F1
#
_cell.length_a   1.000
_cell.length_b   1.000
_cell.length_c   1.000
_cell.angle_alpha   90.00
_cell.angle_beta   90.00
_cell.angle_gamma   90.00
#
_symmetry.space_group_name_H-M   'P 1'
#
loop_
_entity.id
_entity.type
_entity.pdbx_description
1 polymer ?
#
loop_
_entity_poly.entity_id
_entity_poly.type
_entity_poly.pdbx_seq_one_letter_code
_entity_poly.pdbx_strand_id
1 'polypeptide(L)'
;MRTRTHRRRFGFSDPSAIMGFVENMILVVVVFLFAGAIAIPQVNPPPRDGIEKRQTTEPTPFYIEMRWADQLPHDLDLYITCYSLVNMQRTDPTVVFYNRKSSRWLNLLHDATGYPRSQRNVEEARVNSSVRTVPKNTVCLINTHIWSRHGGPLPVKGTVLAIANKDSPRQKTIVNLEFTIGQVGEECSLAQIVWDEKSDVLFDSVETYPNLPTQRIATVGAADNPPTCTPTKGCAS
;
A
#
# COMPACT_ATOMS: atom_id res chain seq x y z
N MET A 1 -17.55 -63.81 82.41
CA MET A 1 -18.07 -63.76 81.02
C MET A 1 -17.71 -62.41 80.42
N ARG A 2 -16.97 -62.38 79.29
CA ARG A 2 -16.74 -61.23 78.37
C ARG A 2 -15.99 -60.01 78.97
N THR A 3 -15.10 -59.29 78.30
CA THR A 3 -14.78 -59.10 76.88
C THR A 3 -13.36 -58.54 76.80
N ARG A 4 -12.45 -59.17 76.03
CA ARG A 4 -11.16 -58.56 75.67
C ARG A 4 -11.27 -58.00 74.26
N THR A 5 -11.30 -56.68 74.17
CA THR A 5 -11.40 -55.89 72.95
C THR A 5 -10.10 -55.97 72.17
N HIS A 6 -10.08 -56.68 71.04
CA HIS A 6 -8.98 -56.60 70.08
C HIS A 6 -9.10 -55.30 69.27
N ARG A 7 -8.36 -54.27 69.66
CA ARG A 7 -8.05 -53.14 68.76
C ARG A 7 -7.10 -53.65 67.67
N ARG A 8 -7.58 -53.79 66.43
CA ARG A 8 -6.70 -53.85 65.26
C ARG A 8 -6.12 -52.45 65.03
N ARG A 9 -4.83 -52.27 65.27
CA ARG A 9 -4.07 -51.15 64.71
C ARG A 9 -3.84 -51.47 63.23
N PHE A 10 -4.39 -50.65 62.34
CA PHE A 10 -3.95 -50.62 60.95
C PHE A 10 -2.54 -49.99 60.95
N GLY A 11 -1.52 -50.83 60.96
CA GLY A 11 -0.17 -50.42 60.63
C GLY A 11 -0.05 -50.36 59.11
N PHE A 12 0.08 -49.16 58.55
CA PHE A 12 0.72 -48.98 57.25
C PHE A 12 2.19 -49.36 57.43
N SER A 13 2.53 -50.62 57.23
CA SER A 13 3.90 -51.12 57.38
C SER A 13 4.31 -51.93 56.16
N ASP A 14 4.07 -51.39 54.97
CA ASP A 14 4.72 -51.90 53.77
C ASP A 14 5.49 -50.75 53.10
N PRO A 15 6.81 -50.66 53.32
CA PRO A 15 7.66 -49.61 52.75
C PRO A 15 7.57 -49.54 51.22
N SER A 16 7.27 -50.66 50.58
CA SER A 16 7.07 -50.79 49.14
C SER A 16 5.83 -50.02 48.63
N ALA A 17 4.73 -50.02 49.40
CA ALA A 17 3.51 -49.29 49.06
C ALA A 17 3.68 -47.78 49.22
N ILE A 18 4.46 -47.35 50.22
CA ILE A 18 4.82 -45.94 50.40
C ILE A 18 5.73 -45.49 49.26
N MET A 19 6.71 -46.30 48.88
CA MET A 19 7.64 -46.01 47.79
C MET A 19 6.91 -45.91 46.43
N GLY A 20 6.00 -46.83 46.12
CA GLY A 20 5.18 -46.77 44.89
C GLY A 20 4.19 -45.60 44.87
N PHE A 21 3.66 -45.16 46.01
CA PHE A 21 2.85 -43.94 46.08
C PHE A 21 3.69 -42.68 45.81
N VAL A 22 4.89 -42.60 46.39
CA VAL A 22 5.81 -41.49 46.20
C VAL A 22 6.30 -41.43 44.75
N GLU A 23 6.65 -42.55 44.13
CA GLU A 23 7.05 -42.62 42.72
C GLU A 23 5.94 -42.15 41.77
N ASN A 24 4.70 -42.59 42.01
CA ASN A 24 3.55 -42.13 41.21
C ASN A 24 3.29 -40.63 41.39
N MET A 25 3.44 -40.09 42.61
CA MET A 25 3.28 -38.65 42.85
C MET A 25 4.39 -37.84 42.17
N ILE A 26 5.63 -38.31 42.21
CA ILE A 26 6.74 -37.67 41.51
C ILE A 26 6.48 -37.68 39.99
N LEU A 27 6.02 -38.80 39.44
CA LEU A 27 5.71 -38.91 38.01
C LEU A 27 4.61 -37.93 37.60
N VAL A 28 3.52 -37.85 38.37
CA VAL A 28 2.42 -36.91 38.11
C VAL A 28 2.89 -35.45 38.18
N VAL A 29 3.70 -35.10 39.17
CA VAL A 29 4.27 -33.75 39.32
C VAL A 29 5.18 -33.41 38.14
N VAL A 30 6.05 -34.35 37.73
CA VAL A 30 6.93 -34.16 36.57
C VAL A 30 6.11 -33.94 35.30
N VAL A 31 5.10 -34.76 35.04
CA VAL A 31 4.22 -34.60 33.88
C VAL A 31 3.49 -33.25 33.91
N PHE A 32 3.01 -32.81 35.07
CA PHE A 32 2.38 -31.49 35.22
C PHE A 32 3.36 -30.33 34.95
N LEU A 33 4.59 -30.42 35.45
CA LEU A 33 5.63 -29.42 35.21
C LEU A 33 6.04 -29.36 33.73
N PHE A 34 6.16 -30.52 33.07
CA PHE A 34 6.43 -30.59 31.63
C PHE A 34 5.27 -30.02 30.80
N ALA A 35 4.03 -30.38 31.13
CA ALA A 35 2.85 -29.84 30.44
C ALA A 35 2.74 -28.32 30.62
N GLY A 36 3.02 -27.81 31.82
CA GLY A 36 3.08 -26.37 32.09
C GLY A 36 4.19 -25.68 31.29
N ALA A 37 5.41 -26.23 31.28
CA ALA A 37 6.54 -25.67 30.53
C ALA A 37 6.27 -25.60 29.01
N ILE A 38 5.52 -26.56 28.46
CA ILE A 38 5.12 -26.57 27.03
C ILE A 38 3.96 -25.60 26.77
N ALA A 39 3.01 -25.49 27.70
CA ALA A 39 1.82 -24.66 27.53
C ALA A 39 2.06 -23.16 27.79
N ILE A 40 2.95 -22.80 28.72
CA ILE A 40 3.21 -21.39 29.09
C ILE A 40 3.62 -20.53 27.89
N PRO A 41 4.55 -20.95 26.98
CA PRO A 41 4.90 -20.16 25.80
C PRO A 41 3.76 -19.99 24.79
N GLN A 42 2.71 -20.81 24.85
CA GLN A 42 1.55 -20.71 23.96
C GLN A 42 0.44 -19.84 24.54
N VAL A 43 0.25 -19.85 25.86
CA VAL A 43 -0.77 -19.06 26.56
C VAL A 43 -0.27 -17.65 26.88
N ASN A 44 1.02 -17.52 27.18
CA ASN A 44 1.69 -16.25 27.44
C ASN A 44 3.04 -16.24 26.71
N PRO A 45 3.05 -16.02 25.38
CA PRO A 45 4.30 -15.94 24.64
C PRO A 45 5.21 -14.91 25.32
N PRO A 46 6.48 -15.24 25.57
CA PRO A 46 7.39 -14.28 26.18
C PRO A 46 7.35 -12.99 25.36
N PRO A 47 7.42 -11.81 26.01
CA PRO A 47 7.68 -10.56 25.30
C PRO A 47 8.84 -10.85 24.36
N ARG A 48 8.66 -10.58 23.06
CA ARG A 48 9.76 -10.70 22.13
C ARG A 48 10.81 -9.69 22.56
N ASP A 49 11.77 -10.10 23.39
CA ASP A 49 12.97 -9.35 23.75
C ASP A 49 13.98 -9.33 22.59
N GLY A 50 13.42 -9.21 21.39
CA GLY A 50 14.05 -8.69 20.22
C GLY A 50 13.22 -7.50 19.81
N ILE A 51 13.52 -6.35 20.41
CA ILE A 51 13.65 -5.14 19.60
C ILE A 51 14.86 -5.39 18.68
N GLU A 52 14.73 -6.36 17.77
CA GLU A 52 15.15 -6.07 16.42
C GLU A 52 14.51 -4.72 16.17
N LYS A 53 15.33 -3.71 15.86
CA LYS A 53 14.86 -2.65 15.00
C LYS A 53 14.20 -3.40 13.85
N ARG A 54 12.88 -3.61 13.92
CA ARG A 54 12.04 -3.73 12.75
C ARG A 54 12.42 -2.46 12.04
N GLN A 55 13.35 -2.58 11.09
CA GLN A 55 13.36 -1.69 9.97
C GLN A 55 11.92 -1.76 9.54
N THR A 56 11.17 -0.72 9.87
CA THR A 56 9.91 -0.42 9.25
C THR A 56 10.28 -0.41 7.79
N THR A 57 10.10 -1.55 7.11
CA THR A 57 9.99 -1.57 5.67
C THR A 57 8.64 -0.89 5.46
N GLU A 58 8.67 0.44 5.55
CA GLU A 58 7.59 1.27 5.06
C GLU A 58 7.44 0.88 3.59
N PRO A 59 6.21 0.74 3.08
CA PRO A 59 6.01 0.53 1.64
C PRO A 59 6.83 1.59 0.93
N THR A 60 7.52 1.29 -0.18
CA THR A 60 8.23 2.31 -0.97
C THR A 60 7.28 3.51 -1.15
N PRO A 61 7.46 4.62 -0.39
CA PRO A 61 6.48 5.70 -0.34
C PRO A 61 6.41 6.32 -1.72
N PHE A 62 5.37 5.96 -2.46
CA PHE A 62 5.18 6.46 -3.81
C PHE A 62 4.21 7.64 -3.74
N TYR A 63 4.70 8.79 -4.18
CA TYR A 63 4.02 10.06 -4.17
C TYR A 63 3.97 10.62 -5.58
N ILE A 64 2.81 11.10 -5.99
CA ILE A 64 2.59 11.79 -7.25
C ILE A 64 2.08 13.19 -6.94
N GLU A 65 2.65 14.16 -7.61
CA GLU A 65 2.19 15.55 -7.62
C GLU A 65 2.05 15.99 -9.07
N MET A 66 0.87 16.48 -9.43
CA MET A 66 0.63 17.12 -10.71
C MET A 66 0.33 18.59 -10.46
N ARG A 67 1.02 19.50 -11.15
CA ARG A 67 0.85 20.95 -10.98
C ARG A 67 0.64 21.63 -12.31
N TRP A 68 -0.12 22.71 -12.30
CA TRP A 68 -0.19 23.70 -13.37
C TRP A 68 -0.07 25.09 -12.78
N ALA A 69 0.04 26.11 -13.64
CA ALA A 69 0.24 27.47 -13.17
C ALA A 69 -0.89 27.88 -12.20
N ASP A 70 -0.49 28.36 -11.02
CA ASP A 70 -1.41 28.85 -10.00
C ASP A 70 -2.24 30.02 -10.54
N GLN A 71 -3.40 30.27 -9.92
CA GLN A 71 -4.37 31.30 -10.34
C GLN A 71 -5.04 31.07 -11.70
N LEU A 72 -4.65 30.04 -12.45
CA LEU A 72 -5.43 29.61 -13.59
C LEU A 72 -6.75 28.97 -13.14
N PRO A 73 -7.86 29.23 -13.85
CA PRO A 73 -9.16 28.72 -13.46
C PRO A 73 -9.40 27.28 -13.93
N HIS A 74 -8.39 26.59 -14.45
CA HIS A 74 -8.56 25.23 -14.97
C HIS A 74 -8.71 24.21 -13.84
N ASP A 75 -9.68 23.32 -14.02
CA ASP A 75 -9.94 22.12 -13.24
C ASP A 75 -9.31 20.94 -13.99
N LEU A 76 -8.08 20.59 -13.59
CA LEU A 76 -7.33 19.46 -14.13
C LEU A 76 -7.41 18.32 -13.14
N ASP A 77 -7.97 17.20 -13.56
CA ASP A 77 -8.04 16.01 -12.73
C ASP A 77 -6.80 15.14 -12.92
N LEU A 78 -6.28 14.63 -11.81
CA LEU A 78 -5.37 13.49 -11.78
C LEU A 78 -6.18 12.21 -11.60
N TYR A 79 -5.97 11.22 -12.46
CA TYR A 79 -6.49 9.87 -12.23
C TYR A 79 -5.41 8.82 -12.47
N ILE A 80 -5.39 7.83 -11.60
CA ILE A 80 -4.38 6.78 -11.62
C ILE A 80 -5.08 5.44 -11.71
N THR A 81 -4.63 4.61 -12.64
CA THR A 81 -5.12 3.26 -12.82
C THR A 81 -4.01 2.26 -12.69
N CYS A 82 -4.19 1.31 -11.79
CA CYS A 82 -3.25 0.24 -11.57
C CYS A 82 -3.93 -1.12 -11.74
N TYR A 83 -3.14 -2.09 -12.17
CA TYR A 83 -3.50 -3.51 -12.17
C TYR A 83 -2.26 -4.34 -11.86
N SER A 84 -2.46 -5.53 -11.31
CA SER A 84 -1.41 -6.51 -11.14
C SER A 84 -1.40 -7.50 -12.30
N LEU A 85 -0.24 -8.03 -12.64
CA LEU A 85 -0.10 -9.10 -13.62
C LEU A 85 0.13 -10.43 -12.90
N VAL A 86 -0.87 -11.32 -12.99
CA VAL A 86 -0.78 -12.70 -12.48
C VAL A 86 -1.00 -13.64 -13.67
N ASN A 87 0.00 -14.46 -14.00
CA ASN A 87 -0.03 -15.35 -15.16
C ASN A 87 -0.40 -14.60 -16.47
N MET A 88 0.19 -13.42 -16.69
CA MET A 88 -0.09 -12.55 -17.83
C MET A 88 -1.53 -12.00 -17.92
N GLN A 89 -2.35 -12.17 -16.89
CA GLN A 89 -3.68 -11.61 -16.80
C GLN A 89 -3.70 -10.39 -15.87
N ARG A 90 -4.45 -9.36 -16.28
CA ARG A 90 -4.69 -8.17 -15.46
C ARG A 90 -5.65 -8.52 -14.33
N THR A 91 -5.20 -8.38 -13.09
CA THR A 91 -6.00 -8.59 -11.89
C THR A 91 -5.98 -7.33 -11.03
N ASP A 92 -6.83 -7.33 -9.99
CA ASP A 92 -6.77 -6.34 -8.92
C ASP A 92 -6.87 -4.87 -9.37
N PRO A 93 -7.86 -4.52 -10.23
CA PRO A 93 -7.98 -3.17 -10.74
C PRO A 93 -8.12 -2.19 -9.59
N THR A 94 -7.27 -1.17 -9.61
CA THR A 94 -7.23 -0.08 -8.65
C THR A 94 -7.35 1.21 -9.44
N VAL A 95 -8.36 2.01 -9.16
CA VAL A 95 -8.59 3.28 -9.85
C VAL A 95 -8.85 4.34 -8.80
N VAL A 96 -8.11 5.44 -8.86
CA VAL A 96 -8.33 6.63 -8.03
C VAL A 96 -8.49 7.86 -8.91
N PHE A 97 -9.43 8.71 -8.54
CA PHE A 97 -9.82 9.95 -9.22
C PHE A 97 -10.72 10.77 -8.27
N TYR A 98 -11.15 11.97 -8.65
CA TYR A 98 -11.90 12.88 -7.77
C TYR A 98 -13.14 12.26 -7.09
N ASN A 99 -13.92 11.42 -7.79
CA ASN A 99 -15.09 10.72 -7.23
C ASN A 99 -14.75 9.42 -6.47
N ARG A 100 -13.51 8.92 -6.59
CA ARG A 100 -13.00 7.74 -5.86
C ARG A 100 -11.60 8.05 -5.34
N LYS A 101 -11.55 8.84 -4.26
CA LYS A 101 -10.29 9.34 -3.69
C LYS A 101 -9.45 8.26 -2.99
N SER A 102 -9.98 7.07 -2.75
CA SER A 102 -9.22 5.96 -2.20
C SER A 102 -9.65 4.65 -2.85
N SER A 103 -8.67 3.82 -3.19
CA SER A 103 -8.89 2.47 -3.67
C SER A 103 -7.74 1.57 -3.24
N ARG A 104 -8.05 0.58 -2.40
CA ARG A 104 -7.11 -0.42 -1.86
C ARG A 104 -5.90 0.23 -1.17
N TRP A 105 -4.81 0.40 -1.92
CA TRP A 105 -3.51 0.83 -1.42
C TRP A 105 -3.12 2.22 -1.92
N LEU A 106 -3.93 2.89 -2.72
CA LEU A 106 -3.64 4.19 -3.31
C LEU A 106 -4.74 5.21 -2.92
N ASN A 107 -4.32 6.43 -2.61
CA ASN A 107 -5.18 7.55 -2.23
C ASN A 107 -4.87 8.79 -3.06
N LEU A 108 -5.89 9.51 -3.50
CA LEU A 108 -5.85 10.91 -3.93
C LEU A 108 -6.03 11.79 -2.69
N LEU A 109 -5.01 12.56 -2.34
CA LEU A 109 -4.93 13.37 -1.14
C LEU A 109 -5.48 14.78 -1.34
N HIS A 110 -5.19 15.36 -2.50
CA HIS A 110 -5.55 16.70 -2.84
C HIS A 110 -6.05 16.76 -4.27
N ASP A 111 -7.10 17.54 -4.44
CA ASP A 111 -7.91 17.68 -5.64
C ASP A 111 -8.30 19.16 -5.76
N ALA A 112 -7.95 19.80 -6.87
CA ALA A 112 -8.00 21.23 -7.08
C ALA A 112 -8.87 21.62 -8.29
N THR A 113 -10.02 22.21 -7.98
CA THR A 113 -11.00 22.69 -8.98
C THR A 113 -10.64 24.01 -9.70
N GLY A 114 -9.38 24.45 -9.63
CA GLY A 114 -8.91 25.72 -10.21
C GLY A 114 -9.33 27.00 -9.47
N TYR A 115 -8.74 28.14 -9.85
CA TYR A 115 -9.07 29.46 -9.30
C TYR A 115 -10.49 29.93 -9.69
N PRO A 116 -11.25 30.64 -8.83
CA PRO A 116 -10.90 31.12 -7.48
C PRO A 116 -11.12 30.11 -6.35
N ARG A 117 -11.56 28.89 -6.66
CA ARG A 117 -11.95 27.90 -5.66
C ARG A 117 -10.73 27.27 -4.98
N SER A 118 -9.67 27.06 -5.74
CA SER A 118 -8.38 26.57 -5.27
C SER A 118 -7.30 27.65 -5.42
N GLN A 119 -6.59 27.95 -4.33
CA GLN A 119 -5.46 28.89 -4.36
C GLN A 119 -4.21 28.26 -4.99
N ARG A 120 -4.08 26.94 -4.89
CA ARG A 120 -3.00 26.15 -5.46
C ARG A 120 -3.58 25.21 -6.51
N ASN A 121 -2.93 25.16 -7.65
CA ASN A 121 -3.29 24.32 -8.77
C ASN A 121 -2.40 23.06 -8.74
N VAL A 122 -2.79 22.13 -7.87
CA VAL A 122 -2.06 20.90 -7.60
C VAL A 122 -3.03 19.75 -7.36
N GLU A 123 -2.68 18.57 -7.85
CA GLU A 123 -3.29 17.29 -7.52
C GLU A 123 -2.22 16.42 -6.86
N GLU A 124 -2.57 15.73 -5.79
CA GLU A 124 -1.61 14.89 -5.06
C GLU A 124 -2.18 13.49 -4.81
N ALA A 125 -1.39 12.46 -5.09
CA ALA A 125 -1.73 11.08 -4.77
C ALA A 125 -0.57 10.38 -4.06
N ARG A 126 -0.90 9.42 -3.18
CA ARG A 126 0.10 8.60 -2.51
C ARG A 126 -0.36 7.19 -2.21
N VAL A 127 0.60 6.29 -2.03
CA VAL A 127 0.35 5.00 -1.37
C VAL A 127 -0.17 5.24 0.04
N ASN A 128 -1.24 4.53 0.39
CA ASN A 128 -1.85 4.60 1.71
C ASN A 128 -0.84 4.16 2.78
N SER A 129 -0.65 5.01 3.78
CA SER A 129 0.29 4.79 4.89
C SER A 129 -0.05 3.57 5.76
N SER A 130 -1.29 3.06 5.70
CA SER A 130 -1.66 1.83 6.41
C SER A 130 -1.25 0.55 5.69
N VAL A 131 -0.83 0.63 4.42
CA VAL A 131 -0.45 -0.52 3.62
C VAL A 131 1.07 -0.73 3.72
N ARG A 132 1.53 -1.98 3.76
CA ARG A 132 2.96 -2.30 3.89
C ARG A 132 3.63 -2.61 2.56
N THR A 133 2.85 -3.05 1.57
CA THR A 133 3.36 -3.50 0.27
C THR A 133 2.34 -3.16 -0.81
N VAL A 134 2.81 -2.61 -1.93
CA VAL A 134 2.04 -2.57 -3.17
C VAL A 134 1.87 -4.00 -3.69
N PRO A 135 0.74 -4.39 -4.30
CA PRO A 135 0.63 -5.71 -4.91
C PRO A 135 1.78 -5.99 -5.89
N LYS A 136 2.20 -7.25 -5.98
CA LYS A 136 3.30 -7.67 -6.86
C LYS A 136 2.97 -7.43 -8.33
N ASN A 137 4.00 -7.20 -9.15
CA ASN A 137 3.86 -7.06 -10.61
C ASN A 137 2.79 -6.02 -10.98
N THR A 138 2.74 -4.92 -10.23
CA THR A 138 1.75 -3.87 -10.42
C THR A 138 2.22 -2.90 -11.48
N VAL A 139 1.36 -2.62 -12.46
CA VAL A 139 1.54 -1.55 -13.44
C VAL A 139 0.56 -0.45 -13.11
N CYS A 140 1.04 0.78 -12.99
CA CYS A 140 0.21 1.97 -12.80
C CYS A 140 0.40 2.96 -13.95
N LEU A 141 -0.70 3.47 -14.46
CA LEU A 141 -0.75 4.57 -15.41
C LEU A 141 -1.21 5.84 -14.67
N ILE A 142 -0.40 6.88 -14.76
CA ILE A 142 -0.68 8.23 -14.28
C ILE A 142 -1.26 9.01 -15.44
N ASN A 143 -2.48 9.51 -15.28
CA ASN A 143 -3.19 10.17 -16.35
C ASN A 143 -3.78 11.50 -15.88
N THR A 144 -4.12 12.35 -16.83
CA THR A 144 -4.75 13.64 -16.58
C THR A 144 -5.77 13.97 -17.65
N HIS A 145 -6.75 14.80 -17.29
CA HIS A 145 -7.62 15.49 -18.24
C HIS A 145 -8.02 16.87 -17.73
N ILE A 146 -8.45 17.74 -18.64
CA ILE A 146 -9.12 18.99 -18.28
C ILE A 146 -10.63 18.71 -18.16
N TRP A 147 -11.15 18.73 -16.93
CA TRP A 147 -12.59 18.55 -16.68
C TRP A 147 -13.34 19.81 -17.09
N SER A 148 -12.82 20.96 -16.67
CA SER A 148 -13.38 22.26 -16.99
C SER A 148 -12.27 23.29 -17.10
N ARG A 149 -12.34 24.17 -18.09
CA ARG A 149 -11.43 25.32 -18.17
C ARG A 149 -11.88 26.52 -17.35
N HIS A 150 -13.14 26.56 -16.91
CA HIS A 150 -13.78 27.72 -16.27
C HIS A 150 -13.43 29.08 -16.93
N GLY A 151 -13.42 29.11 -18.26
CA GLY A 151 -13.09 30.31 -19.06
C GLY A 151 -11.59 30.56 -19.27
N GLY A 152 -10.70 29.75 -18.70
CA GLY A 152 -9.24 29.86 -18.81
C GLY A 152 -8.68 29.62 -20.22
N PRO A 153 -7.41 30.04 -20.45
CA PRO A 153 -6.72 29.91 -21.72
C PRO A 153 -6.22 28.49 -21.99
N LEU A 154 -6.38 28.04 -23.23
CA LEU A 154 -5.78 26.81 -23.74
C LEU A 154 -4.60 27.13 -24.68
N PRO A 155 -3.58 26.26 -24.77
CA PRO A 155 -3.43 25.00 -24.05
C PRO A 155 -2.98 25.19 -22.59
N VAL A 156 -3.28 24.21 -21.72
CA VAL A 156 -2.79 24.20 -20.33
C VAL A 156 -1.46 23.46 -20.29
N LYS A 157 -0.45 24.09 -19.69
CA LYS A 157 0.84 23.46 -19.40
C LYS A 157 0.90 23.05 -17.94
N GLY A 158 1.48 21.88 -17.68
CA GLY A 158 1.68 21.37 -16.34
C GLY A 158 2.92 20.51 -16.21
N THR A 159 3.18 20.09 -14.98
CA THR A 159 4.27 19.20 -14.60
C THR A 159 3.71 18.04 -13.79
N VAL A 160 4.22 16.84 -14.01
CA VAL A 160 3.99 15.69 -13.14
C VAL A 160 5.30 15.21 -12.54
N LEU A 161 5.29 15.02 -11.23
CA LEU A 161 6.41 14.57 -10.43
C LEU A 161 5.98 13.29 -9.70
N ALA A 162 6.71 12.21 -9.91
CA ALA A 162 6.53 10.97 -9.18
C ALA A 162 7.80 10.62 -8.40
N ILE A 163 7.69 10.36 -7.10
CA ILE A 163 8.79 10.16 -6.17
C ILE A 163 8.60 8.84 -5.44
N ALA A 164 9.63 8.00 -5.40
CA ALA A 164 9.76 6.88 -4.46
C ALA A 164 10.49 7.35 -3.20
N ASN A 165 10.06 6.86 -2.04
CA ASN A 165 10.65 7.18 -0.73
C ASN A 165 10.74 8.68 -0.46
N LYS A 166 9.65 9.41 -0.78
CA LYS A 166 9.55 10.83 -0.41
C LYS A 166 9.84 11.01 1.09
N ASP A 167 10.60 12.04 1.42
CA ASP A 167 11.01 12.42 2.79
C ASP A 167 11.95 11.41 3.49
N SER A 168 12.56 10.49 2.74
CA SER A 168 13.55 9.52 3.22
C SER A 168 14.94 9.77 2.59
N PRO A 169 16.05 9.37 3.25
CA PRO A 169 17.39 9.37 2.64
C PRO A 169 17.48 8.54 1.35
N ARG A 170 16.51 7.65 1.10
CA ARG A 170 16.41 6.83 -0.12
C ARG A 170 15.48 7.43 -1.18
N GLN A 171 15.11 8.71 -1.03
CA GLN A 171 14.25 9.41 -1.98
C GLN A 171 14.83 9.34 -3.39
N LYS A 172 13.99 8.98 -4.35
CA LYS A 172 14.35 8.96 -5.77
C LYS A 172 13.21 9.46 -6.63
N THR A 173 13.50 10.45 -7.46
CA THR A 173 12.58 10.89 -8.51
C THR A 173 12.47 9.81 -9.58
N ILE A 174 11.24 9.38 -9.86
CA ILE A 174 10.90 8.38 -10.88
C ILE A 174 10.48 9.08 -12.16
N VAL A 175 9.62 10.10 -12.03
CA VAL A 175 9.11 10.90 -13.15
C VAL A 175 9.26 12.36 -12.78
N ASN A 176 9.77 13.16 -13.70
CA ASN A 176 9.68 14.62 -13.66
C ASN A 176 9.48 15.09 -15.10
N LEU A 177 8.22 15.37 -15.45
CA LEU A 177 7.80 15.51 -16.84
C LEU A 177 6.91 16.73 -17.00
N GLU A 178 7.18 17.52 -18.03
CA GLU A 178 6.28 18.56 -18.50
C GLU A 178 5.25 17.98 -19.48
N PHE A 179 4.01 18.45 -19.39
CA PHE A 179 2.93 18.07 -20.31
C PHE A 179 2.12 19.27 -20.74
N THR A 180 1.40 19.12 -21.85
CA THR A 180 0.50 20.13 -22.39
C THR A 180 -0.81 19.47 -22.81
N ILE A 181 -1.95 20.02 -22.38
CA ILE A 181 -3.30 19.59 -22.78
C ILE A 181 -3.93 20.70 -23.62
N GLY A 182 -4.35 20.35 -24.84
CA GLY A 182 -4.83 21.29 -25.85
C GLY A 182 -6.30 21.63 -25.74
N GLN A 183 -7.14 20.69 -25.26
CA GLN A 183 -8.60 20.85 -25.27
C GLN A 183 -9.28 20.27 -24.03
N VAL A 184 -10.49 20.76 -23.74
CA VAL A 184 -11.34 20.20 -22.67
C VAL A 184 -11.79 18.79 -23.07
N GLY A 185 -11.79 17.86 -22.11
CA GLY A 185 -12.10 16.45 -22.36
C GLY A 185 -10.99 15.65 -23.05
N GLU A 186 -9.84 16.26 -23.32
CA GLU A 186 -8.63 15.52 -23.70
C GLU A 186 -8.06 14.78 -22.48
N GLU A 187 -7.90 13.47 -22.63
CA GLU A 187 -7.20 12.59 -21.69
C GLU A 187 -5.78 12.35 -22.22
N CYS A 188 -4.77 12.45 -21.36
CA CYS A 188 -3.39 12.08 -21.68
C CYS A 188 -2.82 11.16 -20.59
N SER A 189 -2.16 10.08 -21.01
CA SER A 189 -1.35 9.24 -20.13
C SER A 189 0.04 9.86 -20.01
N LEU A 190 0.40 10.27 -18.79
CA LEU A 190 1.63 10.99 -18.51
C LEU A 190 2.81 10.06 -18.24
N ALA A 191 2.58 9.00 -17.45
CA ALA A 191 3.62 8.04 -17.12
C ALA A 191 3.04 6.66 -16.81
N GLN A 192 3.82 5.62 -17.11
CA GLN A 192 3.60 4.25 -16.68
C GLN A 192 4.73 3.85 -15.73
N ILE A 193 4.38 3.34 -14.56
CA ILE A 193 5.32 2.92 -13.53
C ILE A 193 5.01 1.48 -13.16
N VAL A 194 6.05 0.67 -13.01
CA VAL A 194 5.93 -0.75 -12.74
C VAL A 194 6.61 -1.08 -11.41
N TRP A 195 5.94 -1.93 -10.62
CA TRP A 195 6.48 -2.57 -9.43
C TRP A 195 6.77 -4.03 -9.74
N ASP A 196 7.89 -4.53 -9.22
CA ASP A 196 8.29 -5.92 -9.37
C ASP A 196 7.61 -6.87 -8.36
N GLU A 197 8.08 -8.12 -8.32
CA GLU A 197 7.61 -9.14 -7.39
C GLU A 197 7.96 -8.88 -5.92
N LYS A 198 8.92 -7.99 -5.67
CA LYS A 198 9.38 -7.56 -4.34
C LYS A 198 8.70 -6.29 -3.87
N SER A 199 7.79 -5.73 -4.68
CA SER A 199 7.14 -4.43 -4.44
C SER A 199 8.13 -3.25 -4.52
N ASP A 200 9.20 -3.40 -5.29
CA ASP A 200 10.13 -2.33 -5.62
C ASP A 200 9.79 -1.71 -6.97
N VAL A 201 9.97 -0.40 -7.10
CA VAL A 201 9.76 0.32 -8.36
C VAL A 201 10.87 -0.04 -9.35
N LEU A 202 10.48 -0.49 -10.54
CA LEU A 202 11.37 -0.72 -11.67
C LEU A 202 11.62 0.59 -12.41
N PHE A 203 12.72 1.27 -12.06
CA PHE A 203 13.05 2.58 -12.64
C PHE A 203 13.34 2.53 -14.14
N ASP A 204 13.90 1.42 -14.63
CA ASP A 204 14.28 1.26 -16.04
C ASP A 204 13.09 0.92 -16.96
N SER A 205 11.90 0.66 -16.38
CA SER A 205 10.67 0.36 -17.12
C SER A 205 9.65 1.50 -17.06
N VAL A 206 10.09 2.71 -16.71
CA VAL A 206 9.23 3.89 -16.71
C VAL A 206 9.09 4.36 -18.14
N GLU A 207 7.86 4.31 -18.64
CA GLU A 207 7.49 4.93 -19.90
C GLU A 207 6.80 6.25 -19.61
N THR A 208 7.00 7.24 -20.47
CA THR A 208 6.46 8.59 -20.29
C THR A 208 5.83 9.12 -21.57
N TYR A 209 4.95 10.10 -21.39
CA TYR A 209 4.48 10.97 -22.45
C TYR A 209 5.64 11.51 -23.30
N PRO A 210 5.48 11.64 -24.63
CA PRO A 210 4.26 11.40 -25.41
C PRO A 210 4.11 9.96 -25.91
N ASN A 211 4.99 9.04 -25.52
CA ASN A 211 5.10 7.72 -26.14
C ASN A 211 4.11 6.69 -25.58
N LEU A 212 3.29 7.08 -24.60
CA LEU A 212 2.29 6.22 -23.97
C LEU A 212 0.95 6.28 -24.72
N PRO A 213 0.29 5.13 -24.94
CA PRO A 213 -1.08 5.12 -25.43
C PRO A 213 -2.03 5.68 -24.36
N THR A 214 -2.84 6.67 -24.73
CA THR A 214 -3.85 7.26 -23.83
C THR A 214 -4.89 6.22 -23.41
N GLN A 215 -5.05 6.04 -22.10
CA GLN A 215 -6.17 5.27 -21.54
C GLN A 215 -7.35 6.17 -21.20
N ARG A 216 -8.47 6.00 -21.92
CA ARG A 216 -9.71 6.74 -21.66
C ARG A 216 -10.56 6.09 -20.58
N ILE A 217 -10.85 6.82 -19.52
CA ILE A 217 -11.65 6.35 -18.39
C ILE A 217 -12.60 7.43 -17.87
N ALA A 218 -12.22 8.71 -17.99
CA ALA A 218 -13.06 9.79 -17.48
C ALA A 218 -14.13 10.24 -18.47
N THR A 219 -13.86 10.16 -19.77
CA THR A 219 -14.71 10.71 -20.84
C THR A 219 -15.58 9.66 -21.51
N VAL A 220 -16.06 8.65 -20.77
CA VAL A 220 -17.03 7.67 -21.29
C VAL A 220 -18.38 8.38 -21.50
N GLY A 221 -18.47 9.16 -22.57
CA GLY A 221 -19.58 10.05 -22.89
C GLY A 221 -19.32 11.10 -23.99
N ALA A 222 -18.07 11.39 -24.39
CA ALA A 222 -17.79 12.32 -25.50
C ALA A 222 -17.21 11.60 -26.72
N ALA A 223 -17.84 11.85 -27.87
CA ALA A 223 -17.65 11.18 -29.15
C ALA A 223 -16.20 11.21 -29.70
N ASP A 224 -15.77 10.04 -30.23
CA ASP A 224 -15.06 9.76 -31.49
C ASP A 224 -13.87 10.60 -32.01
N ASN A 225 -13.25 11.48 -31.21
CA ASN A 225 -11.97 12.10 -31.62
C ASN A 225 -10.80 11.63 -30.76
N PRO A 226 -9.74 11.01 -31.31
CA PRO A 226 -8.49 10.75 -30.58
C PRO A 226 -7.87 12.06 -30.09
N PRO A 227 -7.59 12.23 -28.78
CA PRO A 227 -6.81 13.37 -28.32
C PRO A 227 -5.40 13.30 -28.91
N THR A 228 -5.02 14.36 -29.63
CA THR A 228 -3.64 14.58 -30.06
C THR A 228 -2.90 15.32 -28.96
N CYS A 229 -2.39 14.56 -28.02
CA CYS A 229 -1.39 15.00 -27.06
C CYS A 229 -0.11 15.42 -27.83
N THR A 230 0.09 16.71 -28.08
CA THR A 230 1.27 17.20 -28.83
C THR A 230 2.53 17.21 -27.98
N PRO A 231 3.65 16.62 -28.44
CA PRO A 231 4.94 16.75 -27.77
C PRO A 231 5.40 18.22 -27.79
N THR A 232 5.55 18.83 -26.61
CA THR A 232 6.36 20.05 -26.50
C THR A 232 7.82 19.68 -26.68
N LYS A 233 8.48 20.25 -27.69
CA LYS A 233 9.93 20.13 -27.91
C LYS A 233 10.68 20.56 -26.65
N GLY A 234 11.39 19.64 -26.01
CA GLY A 234 12.34 19.92 -24.93
C GLY A 234 13.12 18.65 -24.60
N CYS A 235 14.41 18.65 -24.90
CA CYS A 235 15.27 17.49 -25.09
C CYS A 235 15.63 16.71 -23.82
N ALA A 236 15.99 15.45 -24.08
CA ALA A 236 16.80 14.58 -23.26
C ALA A 236 18.08 15.24 -22.73
N SER A 237 18.44 14.84 -21.51
CA SER A 237 19.79 14.49 -21.07
C SER A 237 19.71 13.70 -19.78
#